data_AF-Q7KUL3-F1
#
_entry.id   AF-Q7KUL3-F1
#
_cell.length_a   1.000
_cell.length_b   1.000
_cell.length_c   1.000
_cell.angle_alpha   90.00
_cell.angle_beta   90.00
_cell.angle_gamma   90.00
#
_symmetry.space_group_name_H-M   'P 1'
#
loop_
_entity.id
_entity.type
_entity.pdbx_description
1 polymer ?
#
loop_
_entity_poly.entity_id
_entity_poly.type
_entity_poly.pdbx_seq_one_letter_code
_entity_poly.pdbx_strand_id
1 'polypeptide(L)'
;MNMRGMAKRSIWLQCLRENATNMRLEHEDLGRRIAVSLASSQKALVDIENLNQELLKMKDTIHNAISNVMGYEKKCCELLLEILIKIVENNDLDAELNPKMISKAFLDLDPSSDETEVLNDRSLAASDFNQQYPKDVPDSIDINITEDQ
;
A
#
# COMPACT_ATOMS: atom_id res chain seq x y z
N MET A 1 73.45 -18.03 -24.69
CA MET A 1 72.01 -17.82 -24.42
C MET A 1 71.51 -16.62 -25.21
N ASN A 2 70.38 -16.72 -25.91
CA ASN A 2 69.79 -15.60 -26.66
C ASN A 2 69.08 -14.64 -25.70
N MET A 3 69.80 -13.65 -25.18
CA MET A 3 69.31 -12.66 -24.21
C MET A 3 68.04 -11.94 -24.71
N ARG A 4 67.96 -11.64 -26.01
CA ARG A 4 66.80 -10.96 -26.59
C ARG A 4 65.54 -11.83 -26.56
N GLY A 5 65.67 -13.13 -26.81
CA GLY A 5 64.56 -14.08 -26.71
C GLY A 5 64.04 -14.22 -25.28
N MET A 6 64.94 -14.28 -24.31
CA MET A 6 64.59 -14.33 -22.88
C MET A 6 63.87 -13.06 -22.42
N ALA A 7 64.36 -11.88 -22.83
CA ALA A 7 63.72 -10.61 -22.49
C ALA A 7 62.28 -10.52 -23.03
N LYS A 8 62.05 -10.89 -24.29
CA LYS A 8 60.69 -10.92 -24.88
C LYS A 8 59.76 -11.88 -24.14
N ARG A 9 60.26 -13.08 -23.78
CA ARG A 9 59.49 -14.06 -23.01
C ARG A 9 59.16 -13.54 -21.61
N SER A 10 60.09 -12.86 -20.95
CA SER A 10 59.86 -12.25 -19.63
C SER A 10 58.76 -11.20 -19.67
N ILE A 11 58.81 -10.30 -20.66
CA ILE A 11 57.78 -9.27 -20.86
C ILE A 11 56.42 -9.92 -21.10
N TRP A 12 56.34 -10.90 -22.00
CA TRP A 12 55.07 -11.59 -22.29
C TRP A 12 54.47 -12.29 -21.06
N LEU A 13 55.29 -12.97 -20.25
CA LEU A 13 54.83 -13.61 -19.01
C LEU A 13 54.37 -12.58 -17.96
N GLN A 14 54.99 -11.40 -17.93
CA GLN A 14 54.56 -10.31 -17.06
C GLN A 14 53.19 -9.77 -17.49
N CYS A 15 52.97 -9.56 -18.80
CA CYS A 15 51.67 -9.16 -19.32
C CYS A 15 50.57 -10.21 -19.02
N LEU A 16 50.86 -11.50 -19.16
CA LEU A 16 49.91 -12.56 -18.82
C LEU A 16 49.59 -12.58 -17.31
N ARG A 17 50.59 -12.37 -16.45
CA ARG A 17 50.38 -12.29 -14.99
C ARG A 17 49.53 -11.09 -14.61
N GLU A 18 49.78 -9.94 -15.23
CA GLU A 18 49.01 -8.71 -15.03
C GLU A 18 47.57 -8.89 -15.49
N ASN A 19 47.35 -9.46 -16.68
CA ASN A 19 46.00 -9.77 -17.19
C ASN A 19 45.24 -10.70 -16.24
N ALA A 20 45.85 -11.81 -15.80
CA ALA A 20 45.22 -12.71 -14.82
C ALA A 20 44.89 -12.01 -13.49
N THR A 21 45.73 -11.07 -13.06
CA THR A 21 45.47 -10.27 -11.85
C THR A 21 44.30 -9.30 -12.06
N ASN A 22 44.24 -8.63 -13.21
CA ASN A 22 43.16 -7.70 -13.56
C ASN A 22 41.82 -8.42 -13.67
N MET A 23 41.77 -9.57 -14.36
CA MET A 23 40.55 -10.39 -14.44
C MET A 23 40.04 -10.80 -13.06
N ARG A 24 40.94 -11.17 -12.14
CA ARG A 24 40.54 -11.51 -10.77
C ARG A 24 39.91 -10.31 -10.05
N LEU A 25 40.53 -9.14 -10.15
CA LEU A 25 40.00 -7.90 -9.54
C LEU A 25 38.65 -7.51 -10.15
N GLU A 26 38.49 -7.63 -11.47
CA GLU A 26 37.22 -7.37 -12.15
C GLU A 26 36.11 -8.35 -11.71
N HIS A 27 36.44 -9.63 -11.54
CA HIS A 27 35.49 -10.62 -11.02
C HIS A 27 35.08 -10.34 -9.57
N GLU A 28 36.02 -9.95 -8.71
CA GLU A 28 35.74 -9.55 -7.33
C GLU A 28 34.84 -8.30 -7.28
N ASP A 29 35.14 -7.29 -8.12
CA ASP A 29 34.33 -6.08 -8.27
C ASP A 29 32.91 -6.39 -8.74
N LEU A 30 32.76 -7.21 -9.78
CA LEU A 30 31.49 -7.64 -10.30
C LEU A 30 30.68 -8.41 -9.24
N GLY A 31 31.33 -9.34 -8.53
CA GLY A 31 30.70 -10.11 -7.44
C GLY A 31 30.17 -9.19 -6.33
N ARG A 32 30.95 -8.18 -5.94
CA ARG A 32 30.53 -7.17 -4.96
C ARG A 32 29.35 -6.33 -5.45
N ARG A 33 29.35 -5.89 -6.72
CA ARG A 33 28.24 -5.12 -7.31
C ARG A 33 26.96 -5.95 -7.39
N ILE A 34 27.06 -7.22 -7.77
CA ILE A 34 25.92 -8.16 -7.77
C ILE A 34 25.38 -8.34 -6.36
N ALA A 35 26.24 -8.53 -5.35
CA ALA A 35 25.80 -8.69 -3.97
C ALA A 35 25.05 -7.46 -3.43
N VAL A 36 25.53 -6.25 -3.74
CA VAL A 36 24.85 -4.99 -3.38
C VAL A 36 23.50 -4.88 -4.08
N SER A 37 23.43 -5.15 -5.38
CA SER A 37 22.18 -5.11 -6.16
C SER A 37 21.15 -6.13 -5.65
N LEU A 38 21.61 -7.33 -5.28
CA LEU A 38 20.76 -8.38 -4.71
C LEU A 38 20.20 -7.96 -3.35
N ALA A 39 21.04 -7.42 -2.46
CA ALA A 39 20.59 -6.92 -1.16
C ALA A 39 19.57 -5.78 -1.30
N SER A 40 19.77 -4.87 -2.25
CA SER A 40 18.81 -3.81 -2.56
C SER A 40 17.48 -4.37 -3.09
N SER A 41 17.54 -5.36 -3.98
CA SER A 41 16.35 -6.02 -4.54
C SER A 41 15.55 -6.75 -3.45
N GLN A 42 16.24 -7.44 -2.54
CA GLN A 42 15.63 -8.12 -1.40
C GLN A 42 14.90 -7.12 -0.48
N LYS A 43 15.54 -5.97 -0.18
CA LYS A 43 14.90 -4.91 0.59
C LYS A 43 13.63 -4.40 -0.12
N ALA A 44 13.71 -4.12 -1.41
CA ALA A 44 12.56 -3.65 -2.19
C ALA A 44 11.39 -4.67 -2.19
N LEU A 45 11.68 -5.97 -2.24
CA LEU A 45 10.66 -7.01 -2.15
C LEU A 45 9.95 -7.02 -0.79
N VAL A 46 10.70 -6.84 0.31
CA VAL A 46 10.11 -6.72 1.65
C VAL A 46 9.24 -5.46 1.75
N ASP A 47 9.68 -4.34 1.18
CA ASP A 47 8.89 -3.10 1.17
C ASP A 47 7.58 -3.27 0.36
N ILE A 48 7.62 -3.97 -0.78
CA ILE A 48 6.43 -4.32 -1.58
C ILE A 48 5.49 -5.25 -0.81
N GLU A 49 6.02 -6.24 -0.10
CA GLU A 49 5.21 -7.14 0.73
C GLU A 49 4.48 -6.37 1.83
N ASN A 50 5.16 -5.45 2.52
CA ASN A 50 4.56 -4.59 3.53
C ASN A 50 3.44 -3.72 2.93
N LEU A 51 3.67 -3.10 1.77
CA LEU A 51 2.65 -2.30 1.09
C LEU A 51 1.42 -3.14 0.72
N ASN A 52 1.62 -4.37 0.25
CA ASN A 52 0.52 -5.28 -0.06
C ASN A 52 -0.31 -5.64 1.19
N GLN A 53 0.34 -5.82 2.34
CA GLN A 53 -0.37 -6.05 3.61
C GLN A 53 -1.21 -4.83 4.02
N GLU A 54 -0.67 -3.62 3.87
CA GLU A 54 -1.42 -2.39 4.17
C GLU A 54 -2.61 -2.18 3.20
N LEU A 55 -2.44 -2.49 1.91
CA LEU A 55 -3.54 -2.47 0.95
C LEU A 55 -4.64 -3.48 1.29
N LEU A 56 -4.28 -4.67 1.77
CA LEU A 56 -5.26 -5.67 2.23
C LEU A 56 -6.05 -5.17 3.44
N LYS A 57 -5.38 -4.57 4.44
CA LYS A 57 -6.04 -3.97 5.60
C LYS A 57 -6.99 -2.84 5.20
N MET A 58 -6.57 -1.99 4.26
CA MET A 58 -7.40 -0.90 3.74
C MET A 58 -8.64 -1.45 3.01
N LYS A 59 -8.46 -2.47 2.17
CA LYS A 59 -9.56 -3.15 1.47
C LYS A 59 -10.57 -3.73 2.46
N ASP A 60 -10.11 -4.40 3.51
CA ASP A 60 -10.99 -4.96 4.54
C ASP A 60 -11.71 -3.85 5.34
N THR A 61 -11.02 -2.76 5.67
CA THR A 61 -11.61 -1.60 6.35
C THR A 61 -12.72 -0.95 5.53
N ILE A 62 -12.47 -0.72 4.23
CA ILE A 62 -13.46 -0.17 3.31
C ILE A 62 -14.64 -1.12 3.14
N HIS A 63 -14.37 -2.42 2.97
CA HIS A 63 -15.42 -3.42 2.84
C HIS A 63 -16.32 -3.49 4.09
N ASN A 64 -15.73 -3.41 5.28
CA ASN A 64 -16.47 -3.35 6.54
C ASN A 64 -17.27 -2.06 6.65
N ALA A 65 -16.71 -0.91 6.28
CA ALA A 65 -17.42 0.37 6.28
C ALA A 65 -18.64 0.34 5.34
N ILE A 66 -18.47 -0.17 4.11
CA ILE A 66 -19.57 -0.33 3.14
C ILE A 66 -20.63 -1.29 3.69
N SER A 67 -20.22 -2.42 4.27
CA SER A 67 -21.13 -3.41 4.86
C SER A 67 -21.93 -2.84 6.03
N ASN A 68 -21.30 -2.00 6.87
CA ASN A 68 -21.97 -1.32 7.97
C ASN A 68 -23.00 -0.31 7.47
N VAL A 69 -22.67 0.48 6.43
CA VAL A 69 -23.60 1.43 5.82
C VAL A 69 -24.80 0.70 5.21
N MET A 70 -24.57 -0.33 4.38
CA MET A 70 -25.66 -1.10 3.78
C MET A 70 -26.51 -1.83 4.84
N GLY A 71 -25.87 -2.33 5.91
CA GLY A 71 -26.55 -2.94 7.04
C GLY A 71 -27.43 -1.94 7.80
N TYR A 72 -26.93 -0.72 8.00
CA TYR A 72 -27.68 0.36 8.64
C TYR A 72 -28.86 0.82 7.78
N GLU A 73 -28.66 1.07 6.49
CA GLU A 73 -29.73 1.44 5.56
C GLU A 73 -30.86 0.40 5.53
N LYS A 74 -30.49 -0.89 5.48
CA LYS A 74 -31.47 -1.98 5.53
C LYS A 74 -32.29 -1.96 6.84
N LYS A 75 -31.61 -1.83 7.99
CA LYS A 75 -32.28 -1.74 9.30
C LYS A 75 -33.19 -0.52 9.41
N CYS A 76 -32.75 0.65 8.92
CA CYS A 76 -33.56 1.86 8.93
C CYS A 76 -34.82 1.72 8.07
N CYS A 77 -34.70 1.11 6.89
CA CYS A 77 -35.84 0.82 6.02
C CYS A 77 -36.81 -0.19 6.64
N GLU A 78 -36.29 -1.23 7.29
CA GLU A 78 -37.09 -2.22 8.04
C GLU A 78 -37.85 -1.55 9.19
N LEU A 79 -37.16 -0.74 10.01
CA LEU A 79 -37.77 0.00 11.11
C LEU A 79 -38.84 0.98 10.61
N LEU A 80 -38.58 1.71 9.52
CA LEU A 80 -39.55 2.62 8.92
C LEU A 80 -40.80 1.87 8.43
N LEU A 81 -40.62 0.69 7.82
CA LEU A 81 -41.72 -0.14 7.36
C LEU A 81 -42.56 -0.65 8.55
N GLU A 82 -41.92 -1.09 9.63
CA GLU A 82 -42.61 -1.50 10.86
C GLU A 82 -43.41 -0.36 11.50
N ILE A 83 -42.85 0.86 11.52
CA ILE A 83 -43.55 2.06 12.00
C ILE A 83 -44.80 2.33 11.14
N LEU A 84 -44.66 2.28 9.81
CA LEU A 84 -45.78 2.50 8.90
C LEU A 84 -46.88 1.45 9.09
N ILE A 85 -46.52 0.18 9.23
CA ILE A 85 -47.48 -0.91 9.50
C ILE A 85 -48.23 -0.63 10.81
N LYS A 86 -47.51 -0.34 11.91
CA LYS A 86 -48.15 -0.02 13.20
C LYS A 86 -49.07 1.19 13.14
N ILE A 87 -48.72 2.22 12.36
CA ILE A 87 -49.59 3.39 12.20
C ILE A 87 -50.87 3.00 11.45
N VAL A 88 -50.75 2.23 10.37
CA VAL A 88 -51.92 1.76 9.60
C VAL A 88 -52.80 0.80 10.40
N GLU A 89 -52.24 -0.03 11.29
CA GLU A 89 -53.01 -0.93 12.16
C GLU A 89 -53.82 -0.18 13.24
N ASN A 90 -53.29 0.93 13.75
CA ASN A 90 -53.88 1.66 14.88
C ASN A 90 -54.76 2.85 14.47
N ASN A 91 -54.83 3.17 13.19
CA ASN A 91 -55.57 4.33 12.69
C ASN A 91 -56.41 3.94 11.47
N ASP A 92 -57.51 4.67 11.25
CA ASP A 92 -58.32 4.50 10.05
C ASP A 92 -57.53 4.89 8.79
N LEU A 93 -57.88 4.29 7.64
CA LEU A 93 -57.25 4.56 6.33
C LEU A 93 -57.28 6.04 5.93
N ASP A 94 -58.20 6.82 6.52
CA ASP A 94 -58.37 8.25 6.29
C ASP A 94 -57.61 9.14 7.30
N ALA A 95 -56.86 8.55 8.23
CA ALA A 95 -56.11 9.31 9.23
C ALA A 95 -54.92 10.05 8.58
N GLU A 96 -54.83 11.36 8.82
CA GLU A 96 -53.68 12.15 8.39
C GLU A 96 -52.44 11.82 9.24
N LEU A 97 -51.39 11.36 8.56
CA LEU A 97 -50.07 11.14 9.16
C LEU A 97 -49.54 12.46 9.72
N ASN A 98 -49.44 12.53 11.05
CA ASN A 98 -48.80 13.65 11.74
C ASN A 98 -47.47 13.22 12.39
N PRO A 99 -46.50 14.13 12.57
CA PRO A 99 -45.20 13.80 13.15
C PRO A 99 -45.28 13.18 14.56
N LYS A 100 -46.31 13.52 15.36
CA LYS A 100 -46.48 12.97 16.71
C LYS A 100 -46.81 11.48 16.69
N MET A 101 -47.56 11.01 15.69
CA MET A 101 -47.87 9.59 15.50
C MET A 101 -46.61 8.80 15.18
N ILE A 102 -45.74 9.35 14.32
CA ILE A 102 -44.46 8.73 13.96
C ILE A 102 -43.54 8.65 15.17
N SER A 103 -43.36 9.76 15.91
CA SER A 103 -42.51 9.77 17.12
C SER A 103 -43.00 8.79 18.18
N LYS A 104 -44.33 8.67 18.37
CA LYS A 104 -44.89 7.70 19.31
C LYS A 104 -44.62 6.26 18.86
N ALA A 105 -44.90 5.93 17.61
CA ALA A 105 -44.64 4.60 17.06
C ALA A 105 -43.15 4.23 17.07
N PHE A 106 -42.26 5.21 16.88
CA PHE A 106 -40.81 5.03 16.99
C PHE A 106 -40.39 4.69 18.42
N LEU A 107 -40.86 5.45 19.42
CA LEU A 107 -40.58 5.17 20.83
C LEU A 107 -41.17 3.82 21.31
N ASP A 108 -42.31 3.41 20.74
CA ASP A 108 -42.94 2.11 21.02
C ASP A 108 -42.20 0.92 20.38
N LEU A 109 -41.33 1.17 19.39
CA LEU A 109 -40.56 0.13 18.67
C LEU A 109 -39.09 0.07 19.12
N ASP A 110 -38.48 1.21 19.41
CA ASP A 110 -37.08 1.29 19.84
C ASP A 110 -36.92 2.12 21.13
N PRO A 111 -37.16 1.51 22.30
CA PRO A 111 -36.96 2.16 23.60
C PRO A 111 -35.48 2.41 23.93
N SER A 112 -34.54 2.01 23.07
CA SER A 112 -33.10 2.14 23.31
C SER A 112 -32.45 3.38 22.65
N SER A 113 -33.20 4.14 21.84
CA SER A 113 -32.69 5.25 21.02
C SER A 113 -32.23 6.52 21.78
N ASP A 114 -32.30 6.54 23.12
CA ASP A 114 -31.80 7.65 23.95
C ASP A 114 -30.31 7.50 24.37
N GLU A 115 -29.65 6.38 24.02
CA GLU A 115 -28.19 6.28 24.17
C GLU A 115 -27.48 6.89 22.97
N THR A 116 -26.96 8.10 23.18
CA THR A 116 -26.00 8.78 22.29
C THR A 116 -24.84 7.84 21.94
N GLU A 117 -24.92 7.13 20.80
CA GLU A 117 -23.73 6.48 20.24
C GLU A 117 -22.76 7.58 19.83
N VAL A 118 -21.79 7.80 20.71
CA VAL A 118 -20.60 8.60 20.46
C VAL A 118 -19.91 7.99 19.25
N LEU A 119 -20.06 8.61 18.08
CA LEU A 119 -19.28 8.39 16.86
C LEU A 119 -17.79 8.70 17.14
N ASN A 120 -17.13 7.80 17.87
CA ASN A 120 -15.70 7.75 18.04
C ASN A 120 -15.13 6.90 16.89
N ASP A 121 -14.92 7.51 15.72
CA ASP A 121 -13.78 7.09 14.88
C ASP A 121 -13.29 8.14 13.86
N ARG A 122 -13.34 9.43 14.22
CA ARG A 122 -12.83 10.51 13.37
C ARG A 122 -11.33 10.80 13.56
N SER A 123 -10.55 9.84 14.08
CA SER A 123 -9.17 10.09 14.54
C SER A 123 -8.04 9.30 13.88
N LEU A 124 -8.30 8.38 12.94
CA LEU A 124 -7.23 7.61 12.29
C LEU A 124 -6.76 8.13 10.91
N ALA A 125 -7.26 9.28 10.46
CA ALA A 125 -7.02 9.79 9.10
C ALA A 125 -5.85 10.79 8.93
N ALA A 126 -4.96 11.00 9.92
CA ALA A 126 -4.04 12.15 9.83
C ALA A 126 -2.56 11.95 10.25
N SER A 127 -2.11 10.76 10.67
CA SER A 127 -0.79 10.66 11.34
C SER A 127 0.35 9.92 10.61
N ASP A 128 0.14 9.20 9.51
CA ASP A 128 1.22 8.35 8.92
C ASP A 128 1.81 8.81 7.57
N PHE A 129 1.51 10.03 7.11
CA PHE A 129 2.09 10.57 5.86
C PHE A 129 3.51 11.18 5.99
N ASN A 130 4.23 10.93 7.07
CA ASN A 130 5.59 11.43 7.28
C ASN A 130 6.58 10.27 7.51
N GLN A 131 6.93 9.54 6.44
CA GLN A 131 8.19 8.81 6.40
C GLN A 131 9.03 9.26 5.20
N GLN A 132 10.07 10.01 5.58
CA GLN A 132 11.25 10.43 4.84
C GLN A 132 11.71 9.39 3.79
N TYR A 133 11.55 9.69 2.50
CA TYR A 133 12.36 9.05 1.46
C TYR A 133 13.83 9.47 1.64
N PRO A 134 14.80 8.55 1.62
CA PRO A 134 16.21 8.92 1.51
C PRO A 134 16.45 9.50 0.10
N LYS A 135 16.74 10.80 0.03
CA LYS A 135 17.35 11.43 -1.14
C LYS A 135 18.82 11.01 -1.21
N ASP A 136 19.11 9.93 -1.92
CA ASP A 136 20.48 9.61 -2.36
C ASP A 136 20.42 8.78 -3.65
N VAL A 137 20.14 9.44 -4.77
CA VAL A 137 20.52 8.96 -6.10
C VAL A 137 21.23 10.14 -6.79
N PRO A 138 22.54 10.04 -7.10
CA PRO A 138 23.20 11.05 -7.91
C PRO A 138 22.76 10.90 -9.37
N ASP A 139 22.30 12.00 -9.95
CA ASP A 139 22.16 12.17 -11.39
C ASP A 139 23.53 11.97 -12.07
N SER A 140 23.63 10.98 -12.95
CA SER A 140 24.57 11.03 -14.07
C SER A 140 23.99 10.28 -15.26
N ILE A 141 23.17 11.00 -16.01
CA ILE A 141 22.78 10.68 -17.38
C ILE A 141 23.99 11.04 -18.25
N ASP A 142 24.78 10.06 -18.67
CA ASP A 142 25.67 10.22 -19.82
C ASP A 142 24.94 9.75 -21.07
N ILE A 143 24.31 10.71 -21.74
CA ILE A 143 23.89 10.60 -23.14
C ILE A 143 25.14 10.77 -23.99
N ASN A 144 25.57 9.71 -24.65
CA ASN A 144 26.38 9.81 -25.86
C ASN A 144 25.94 8.70 -26.82
N ILE A 145 24.86 8.98 -27.54
CA ILE A 145 24.57 8.36 -28.83
C ILE A 145 24.43 9.53 -29.80
N THR A 146 25.46 9.73 -30.60
CA THR A 146 25.36 10.48 -31.86
C THR A 146 25.93 9.55 -32.92
N GLU A 147 25.03 8.82 -33.57
CA GLU A 147 25.25 8.35 -34.94
C GLU A 147 25.16 9.59 -35.84
N ASP A 148 26.21 9.86 -36.61
CA ASP A 148 26.08 10.49 -37.92
C ASP A 148 27.36 10.23 -38.75
N GLN A 149 27.15 9.47 -39.84
CA GLN A 149 27.96 9.31 -41.06
C GLN A 149 29.28 8.51 -41.03
#